data_AF-A0AA47EHD3-F1
#
_entry.id   AF-A0AA47EHD3-F1
#
_cell.length_a   1.000
_cell.length_b   1.000
_cell.length_c   1.000
_cell.angle_alpha   90.00
_cell.angle_beta   90.00
_cell.angle_gamma   90.00
#
_symmetry.space_group_name_H-M   'P 1'
#
loop_
_entity.id
_entity.type
_entity.pdbx_description
1 polymer ?
#
loop_
_entity_poly.entity_id
_entity_poly.type
_entity_poly.pdbx_seq_one_letter_code
_entity_poly.pdbx_strand_id
1 'polypeptide(L)'
;MKMFKSKKVIIIGDRDGIPGPAIEACIKSAKAQVVFSTTKCFSCSLAGAMDIELQQVVKDLTSKFGAENLVVIIGGAEAETSGITAETIAAGDPTFVGPLAGIALGLPVYHIFEPEIKEAFIKSVYDEQCSVMEMILDIDEIIIEVKSFRDKFCKVSLKQ
;
A
#
# COMPACT_ATOMS: atom_id res chain seq x y z
N MET A 1 -7.25 13.80 10.87
CA MET A 1 -6.00 14.33 10.23
C MET A 1 -4.70 13.96 10.97
N LYS A 2 -4.56 12.79 11.63
CA LYS A 2 -3.33 12.41 12.36
C LYS A 2 -2.50 11.29 11.68
N MET A 3 -3.08 10.52 10.76
CA MET A 3 -2.48 9.26 10.28
C MET A 3 -1.13 9.44 9.56
N PHE A 4 -1.00 10.48 8.73
CA PHE A 4 0.24 10.74 7.99
C PHE A 4 1.17 11.76 8.64
N LYS A 5 0.83 12.27 9.83
CA LYS A 5 1.63 13.32 10.48
C LYS A 5 3.00 12.74 10.86
N SER A 6 4.06 13.29 10.29
CA SER A 6 5.46 12.83 10.41
C SER A 6 5.80 11.51 9.72
N LYS A 7 4.89 10.93 8.93
CA LYS A 7 5.16 9.70 8.17
C LYS A 7 5.45 9.98 6.70
N LYS A 8 6.31 9.13 6.15
CA LYS A 8 6.66 9.06 4.74
C LYS A 8 5.84 7.94 4.10
N VAL A 9 5.33 8.22 2.91
CA VAL A 9 4.41 7.32 2.21
C VAL A 9 5.10 6.69 1.01
N ILE A 10 5.00 5.38 0.93
CA ILE A 10 5.36 4.58 -0.24
C ILE A 10 4.06 4.23 -0.95
N ILE A 11 3.99 4.48 -2.25
CA ILE A 11 2.80 4.22 -3.06
C ILE A 11 3.09 3.10 -4.03
N ILE A 12 2.20 2.11 -4.05
CA ILE A 12 2.22 1.02 -5.03
C ILE A 12 0.84 0.98 -5.69
N GLY A 13 0.71 1.66 -6.82
CA GLY A 13 -0.52 1.65 -7.61
C GLY A 13 -0.60 0.44 -8.54
N ASP A 14 -1.82 0.18 -9.00
CA ASP A 14 -2.15 -0.84 -9.98
C ASP A 14 -2.58 -0.19 -11.30
N ARG A 15 -2.22 -0.82 -12.42
CA ARG A 15 -2.76 -0.45 -13.73
C ARG A 15 -4.26 -0.74 -13.81
N ASP A 16 -4.69 -1.86 -13.23
CA ASP A 16 -6.07 -2.34 -13.35
C ASP A 16 -6.95 -1.81 -12.20
N GLY A 17 -6.34 -1.17 -11.19
CA GLY A 17 -7.00 -0.53 -10.04
C GLY A 17 -6.73 0.98 -10.01
N ILE A 18 -6.14 1.48 -8.93
CA ILE A 18 -5.74 2.90 -8.82
C ILE A 18 -4.26 3.06 -9.16
N PRO A 19 -3.90 3.88 -10.17
CA PRO A 19 -2.51 4.10 -10.53
C PRO A 19 -1.79 4.98 -9.51
N GLY A 20 -0.47 4.80 -9.37
CA GLY A 20 0.37 5.51 -8.39
C GLY A 20 0.20 7.04 -8.41
N PRO A 21 0.21 7.71 -9.58
CA PRO A 21 -0.01 9.16 -9.65
C PRO A 21 -1.35 9.64 -9.07
N ALA A 22 -2.42 8.84 -9.20
CA ALA A 22 -3.73 9.17 -8.65
C ALA A 22 -3.72 9.09 -7.11
N ILE A 23 -3.12 8.03 -6.57
CA ILE A 23 -2.89 7.87 -5.13
C ILE A 23 -2.01 9.01 -4.59
N GLU A 24 -0.97 9.38 -5.34
CA GLU A 24 -0.03 10.46 -4.99
C GLU A 24 -0.73 11.82 -4.89
N ALA A 25 -1.66 12.12 -5.81
CA ALA A 25 -2.48 13.32 -5.76
C ALA A 25 -3.32 13.36 -4.47
N CYS A 26 -3.96 12.25 -4.11
CA CYS A 26 -4.72 12.11 -2.86
C CYS A 26 -3.82 12.34 -1.63
N ILE A 27 -2.65 11.72 -1.58
CA ILE A 27 -1.72 11.85 -0.44
C ILE A 27 -1.14 13.27 -0.32
N LYS A 28 -0.82 13.91 -1.45
CA LYS A 28 -0.39 15.32 -1.47
C LYS A 28 -1.49 16.25 -0.95
N SER A 29 -2.75 15.95 -1.24
CA SER A 29 -3.90 16.69 -0.68
C SER A 29 -3.95 16.63 0.86
N ALA A 30 -3.50 15.51 1.44
CA ALA A 30 -3.38 15.31 2.88
C ALA A 30 -2.10 15.91 3.50
N LYS A 31 -1.28 16.62 2.71
CA LYS A 31 0.03 17.21 3.14
C LYS A 31 1.04 16.18 3.66
N ALA A 32 0.97 14.95 3.17
CA ALA A 32 1.90 13.89 3.53
C ALA A 32 3.07 13.82 2.53
N GLN A 33 4.23 13.35 3.01
CA GLN A 33 5.43 13.25 2.16
C GLN A 33 5.43 11.90 1.44
N VAL A 34 5.34 11.92 0.12
CA VAL A 34 5.56 10.74 -0.73
C VAL A 34 7.06 10.60 -0.99
N VAL A 35 7.62 9.43 -0.67
CA VAL A 35 9.05 9.14 -0.90
C VAL A 35 9.29 8.20 -2.06
N PHE A 36 8.25 7.48 -2.48
CA PHE A 36 8.28 6.59 -3.63
C PHE A 36 6.86 6.39 -4.16
N SER A 37 6.73 6.33 -5.49
CA SER A 37 5.47 6.11 -6.19
C SER A 37 5.75 5.32 -7.46
N THR A 38 5.00 4.24 -7.64
CA THR A 38 5.04 3.42 -8.86
C THR A 38 3.64 2.94 -9.20
N THR A 39 3.43 2.61 -10.47
CA THR A 39 2.29 1.80 -10.91
C THR A 39 2.84 0.48 -11.44
N LYS A 40 2.24 -0.64 -11.01
CA LYS A 40 2.62 -1.99 -11.46
C LYS A 40 1.38 -2.74 -11.97
N CYS A 41 1.60 -3.81 -12.71
CA CYS A 41 0.55 -4.78 -13.05
C CYS A 41 0.71 -5.96 -12.10
N PHE A 42 -0.14 -6.09 -11.09
CA PHE A 42 -0.01 -7.16 -10.10
C PHE A 42 -0.32 -8.54 -10.70
N SER A 43 -1.29 -8.61 -11.61
CA SER A 43 -1.67 -9.83 -12.34
C SER A 43 -0.60 -10.35 -13.31
N CYS A 44 0.41 -9.53 -13.65
CA CYS A 44 1.48 -9.90 -14.56
C CYS A 44 2.65 -10.66 -13.88
N SER A 45 2.60 -10.82 -12.55
CA SER A 45 3.66 -11.46 -11.77
C SER A 45 3.39 -12.96 -11.57
N LEU A 46 4.45 -13.77 -11.46
CA LEU A 46 4.33 -15.20 -11.19
C LEU A 46 3.66 -15.40 -9.83
N ALA A 47 2.48 -16.05 -9.85
CA ALA A 47 1.66 -16.34 -8.66
C ALA A 47 1.22 -15.09 -7.86
N GLY A 48 1.08 -13.92 -8.51
CA GLY A 48 0.66 -12.69 -7.82
C GLY A 48 1.73 -12.10 -6.89
N ALA A 49 2.97 -12.62 -6.94
CA ALA A 49 4.06 -12.21 -6.08
C ALA A 49 4.56 -10.78 -6.40
N MET A 50 4.93 -10.06 -5.35
CA MET A 50 5.46 -8.71 -5.48
C MET A 50 6.79 -8.72 -6.23
N ASP A 51 6.94 -7.84 -7.21
CA ASP A 51 8.13 -7.71 -8.05
C ASP A 51 9.43 -7.54 -7.23
N ILE A 52 10.49 -8.26 -7.62
CA ILE A 52 11.78 -8.32 -6.90
C ILE A 52 12.42 -6.94 -6.78
N GLU A 53 12.33 -6.12 -7.83
CA GLU A 53 12.85 -4.75 -7.81
C GLU A 53 12.10 -3.89 -6.78
N LEU A 54 10.78 -4.06 -6.71
CA LEU A 54 9.94 -3.33 -5.77
C LEU A 54 10.23 -3.77 -4.33
N GLN A 55 10.43 -5.06 -4.09
CA GLN A 55 10.88 -5.57 -2.79
C GLN A 55 12.18 -4.91 -2.34
N GLN A 56 13.17 -4.79 -3.24
CA GLN A 56 14.45 -4.15 -2.95
C GLN A 56 14.25 -2.68 -2.59
N VAL A 57 13.47 -1.94 -3.38
CA VAL A 57 13.19 -0.52 -3.12
C VAL A 57 12.51 -0.31 -1.76
N VAL A 58 11.48 -1.11 -1.43
CA VAL A 58 10.78 -0.99 -0.14
C VAL A 58 11.73 -1.33 1.02
N LYS A 59 12.59 -2.35 0.86
CA LYS A 59 13.61 -2.70 1.84
C LYS A 59 14.62 -1.58 2.07
N ASP A 60 15.10 -0.95 1.01
CA ASP A 60 16.08 0.15 1.08
C ASP A 60 15.46 1.40 1.71
N LEU A 61 14.22 1.73 1.35
CA LEU A 61 13.48 2.84 1.97
C LEU A 61 13.24 2.58 3.47
N THR A 62 12.90 1.35 3.83
CA THR A 62 12.74 0.93 5.23
C THR A 62 14.02 1.10 6.02
N SER A 63 15.14 0.64 5.46
CA SER A 63 16.47 0.78 6.07
C SER A 63 16.90 2.25 6.20
N LYS A 64 16.53 3.09 5.22
CA LYS A 64 16.89 4.51 5.17
C LYS A 64 16.07 5.39 6.11
N PHE A 65 14.78 5.10 6.28
CA PHE A 65 13.86 5.98 6.99
C PHE A 65 13.33 5.41 8.31
N GLY A 66 13.52 4.13 8.58
CA GLY A 66 12.95 3.44 9.73
C GLY A 66 11.51 3.02 9.48
N ALA A 67 11.16 1.79 9.91
CA ALA A 67 9.84 1.20 9.72
C ALA A 67 8.72 2.00 10.42
N GLU A 68 9.03 2.63 11.54
CA GLU A 68 8.11 3.45 12.33
C GLU A 68 7.66 4.73 11.59
N ASN A 69 8.52 5.24 10.70
CA ASN A 69 8.31 6.48 9.96
C ASN A 69 7.68 6.26 8.58
N LEU A 70 7.42 5.00 8.20
CA LEU A 70 6.88 4.64 6.89
C LEU A 70 5.46 4.09 6.98
N VAL A 71 4.73 4.28 5.89
CA VAL A 71 3.45 3.62 5.62
C VAL A 71 3.35 3.34 4.12
N VAL A 72 2.76 2.20 3.77
CA VAL A 72 2.56 1.81 2.38
C VAL A 72 1.08 1.93 2.04
N ILE A 73 0.79 2.62 0.94
CA ILE A 73 -0.55 2.71 0.36
C ILE A 73 -0.56 1.97 -0.97
N ILE A 74 -1.48 1.02 -1.09
CA ILE A 74 -1.68 0.23 -2.31
C ILE A 74 -3.01 0.58 -2.99
N GLY A 75 -3.05 0.40 -4.31
CA GLY A 75 -4.24 0.61 -5.13
C GLY A 75 -4.58 -0.59 -6.02
N GLY A 76 -4.40 -1.80 -5.50
CA GLY A 76 -4.70 -3.04 -6.21
C GLY A 76 -6.17 -3.17 -6.62
N ALA A 77 -6.41 -3.81 -7.76
CA ALA A 77 -7.76 -4.08 -8.24
C ALA A 77 -8.43 -5.30 -7.60
N GLU A 78 -7.61 -6.25 -7.13
CA GLU A 78 -8.07 -7.56 -6.69
C GLU A 78 -7.63 -7.81 -5.25
N ALA A 79 -8.50 -8.46 -4.46
CA ALA A 79 -8.23 -8.74 -3.06
C ALA A 79 -6.99 -9.62 -2.87
N GLU A 80 -6.90 -10.73 -3.62
CA GLU A 80 -5.80 -11.70 -3.53
C GLU A 80 -4.43 -11.04 -3.77
N THR A 81 -4.27 -10.30 -4.86
CA THR A 81 -2.98 -9.67 -5.21
C THR A 81 -2.62 -8.51 -4.26
N SER A 82 -3.63 -7.75 -3.82
CA SER A 82 -3.47 -6.73 -2.78
C SER A 82 -3.01 -7.35 -1.45
N GLY A 83 -3.59 -8.50 -1.10
CA GLY A 83 -3.25 -9.32 0.05
C GLY A 83 -1.81 -9.80 0.02
N ILE A 84 -1.38 -10.44 -1.07
CA ILE A 84 0.00 -10.92 -1.25
C ILE A 84 1.01 -9.77 -1.15
N THR A 85 0.69 -8.60 -1.71
CA THR A 85 1.54 -7.41 -1.59
C THR A 85 1.64 -6.94 -0.13
N ALA A 86 0.52 -6.90 0.59
CA ALA A 86 0.50 -6.54 2.00
C ALA A 86 1.27 -7.55 2.86
N GLU A 87 1.10 -8.85 2.60
CA GLU A 87 1.83 -9.93 3.24
C GLU A 87 3.34 -9.80 3.00
N THR A 88 3.75 -9.63 1.75
CA THR A 88 5.18 -9.55 1.39
C THR A 88 5.88 -8.42 2.12
N ILE A 89 5.21 -7.28 2.25
CA ILE A 89 5.76 -6.10 2.92
C ILE A 89 5.72 -6.27 4.46
N ALA A 90 4.65 -6.83 5.02
CA ALA A 90 4.50 -6.94 6.46
C ALA A 90 5.26 -8.16 7.04
N ALA A 91 5.10 -9.34 6.44
CA ALA A 91 5.57 -10.63 6.91
C ALA A 91 6.80 -11.16 6.15
N GLY A 92 7.09 -10.62 4.97
CA GLY A 92 8.12 -11.15 4.06
C GLY A 92 7.50 -11.97 2.93
N ASP A 93 8.27 -12.16 1.86
CA ASP A 93 7.80 -12.83 0.64
C ASP A 93 7.53 -14.33 0.91
N PRO A 94 6.28 -14.83 0.67
CA PRO A 94 5.88 -16.20 0.97
C PRO A 94 6.46 -17.23 0.00
N THR A 95 7.00 -16.80 -1.15
CA THR A 95 7.66 -17.67 -2.13
C THR A 95 9.12 -17.95 -1.77
N PHE A 96 9.66 -17.25 -0.75
CA PHE A 96 11.06 -17.29 -0.34
C PHE A 96 12.04 -16.92 -1.46
N VAL A 97 11.60 -16.08 -2.41
CA VAL A 97 12.42 -15.54 -3.49
C VAL A 97 12.55 -14.03 -3.34
N GLY A 98 13.75 -13.52 -3.58
CA GLY A 98 14.01 -12.08 -3.64
C GLY A 98 14.42 -11.42 -2.31
N PRO A 99 14.54 -10.08 -2.32
CA PRO A 99 15.07 -9.28 -1.20
C PRO A 99 14.31 -9.41 0.12
N LEU A 100 13.02 -9.78 0.07
CA LEU A 100 12.15 -9.95 1.23
C LEU A 100 11.86 -11.43 1.57
N ALA A 101 12.57 -12.38 0.97
CA ALA A 101 12.46 -13.80 1.29
C ALA A 101 12.64 -14.08 2.79
N GLY A 102 11.54 -14.33 3.51
CA GLY A 102 11.52 -14.52 4.96
C GLY A 102 11.90 -13.27 5.79
N ILE A 103 11.99 -12.09 5.18
CA ILE A 103 12.33 -10.84 5.88
C ILE A 103 11.06 -10.01 6.07
N ALA A 104 10.50 -10.08 7.27
CA ALA A 104 9.38 -9.24 7.69
C ALA A 104 9.84 -7.81 7.96
N LEU A 105 9.42 -6.84 7.13
CA LEU A 105 9.65 -5.42 7.41
C LEU A 105 8.67 -4.89 8.48
N GLY A 106 7.53 -5.55 8.65
CA GLY A 106 6.50 -5.17 9.63
C GLY A 106 5.87 -3.80 9.37
N LEU A 107 5.95 -3.30 8.13
CA LEU A 107 5.40 -2.00 7.76
C LEU A 107 3.86 -2.02 7.78
N PRO A 108 3.23 -0.89 8.16
CA PRO A 108 1.80 -0.74 7.99
C PRO A 108 1.43 -0.57 6.51
N VAL A 109 0.59 -1.47 6.00
CA VAL A 109 0.06 -1.46 4.63
C VAL A 109 -1.45 -1.20 4.64
N TYR A 110 -1.89 -0.29 3.78
CA TYR A 110 -3.28 0.11 3.65
C TYR A 110 -3.72 0.15 2.20
N HIS A 111 -4.99 -0.17 1.96
CA HIS A 111 -5.61 0.12 0.68
C HIS A 111 -6.09 1.58 0.63
N ILE A 112 -6.01 2.22 -0.54
CA ILE A 112 -6.51 3.60 -0.71
C ILE A 112 -8.02 3.74 -0.41
N PHE A 113 -8.77 2.65 -0.59
CA PHE A 113 -10.22 2.61 -0.35
C PHE A 113 -10.60 2.45 1.11
N GLU A 114 -9.63 2.23 2.02
CA GLU A 114 -9.95 2.10 3.43
C GLU A 114 -10.54 3.39 4.00
N PRO A 115 -11.63 3.34 4.78
CA PRO A 115 -12.30 4.54 5.31
C PRO A 115 -11.35 5.49 6.05
N GLU A 116 -10.44 4.95 6.87
CA GLU A 116 -9.46 5.73 7.63
C GLU A 116 -8.43 6.46 6.74
N ILE A 117 -8.17 5.93 5.55
CA ILE A 117 -7.33 6.57 4.53
C ILE A 117 -8.13 7.64 3.80
N LYS A 118 -9.36 7.32 3.38
CA LYS A 118 -10.26 8.26 2.68
C LYS A 118 -10.54 9.52 3.50
N GLU A 119 -10.77 9.38 4.79
CA GLU A 119 -11.00 10.50 5.72
C GLU A 119 -9.79 11.44 5.85
N ALA A 120 -8.59 11.00 5.45
CA ALA A 120 -7.41 11.83 5.47
C ALA A 120 -7.28 12.74 4.22
N PHE A 121 -8.00 12.43 3.13
CA PHE A 121 -7.88 13.13 1.86
C PHE A 121 -8.91 14.27 1.70
N ILE A 122 -8.60 15.19 0.79
CA ILE A 122 -9.59 16.18 0.35
C ILE A 122 -10.61 15.46 -0.55
N LYS A 123 -11.88 15.49 -0.14
CA LYS A 123 -12.96 14.76 -0.82
C LYS A 123 -13.00 15.00 -2.34
N SER A 124 -12.90 16.26 -2.78
CA SER A 124 -12.95 16.59 -4.20
C SER A 124 -11.83 15.96 -5.02
N VAL A 125 -10.62 15.84 -4.44
CA VAL A 125 -9.47 15.21 -5.11
C VAL A 125 -9.68 13.70 -5.16
N TYR A 126 -10.12 13.10 -4.06
CA TYR A 126 -10.41 11.67 -4.01
C TYR A 126 -11.51 11.28 -5.01
N ASP A 127 -12.59 12.06 -5.05
CA ASP A 127 -13.70 11.82 -5.96
C ASP A 127 -13.22 11.87 -7.43
N GLU A 128 -12.37 12.82 -7.79
CA GLU A 128 -11.80 12.91 -9.14
C GLU A 128 -10.87 11.74 -9.49
N GLN A 129 -10.06 11.29 -8.54
CA GLN A 129 -8.98 10.33 -8.81
C GLN A 129 -9.40 8.86 -8.63
N CYS A 130 -10.31 8.56 -7.70
CA CYS A 130 -10.56 7.19 -7.22
C CYS A 130 -12.03 6.74 -7.31
N SER A 131 -13.00 7.65 -7.34
CA SER A 131 -14.43 7.29 -7.19
C SER A 131 -14.95 6.33 -8.27
N VAL A 132 -14.46 6.45 -9.52
CA VAL A 132 -14.91 5.60 -10.62
C VAL A 132 -14.54 4.15 -10.36
N MET A 133 -13.28 3.89 -9.97
CA MET A 133 -12.84 2.53 -9.66
C MET A 133 -13.46 2.02 -8.35
N GLU A 134 -13.75 2.90 -7.39
CA GLU A 134 -14.45 2.51 -6.17
C GLU A 134 -15.82 1.88 -6.44
N MET A 135 -16.51 2.30 -7.51
CA MET A 135 -17.79 1.73 -7.92
C MET A 135 -17.68 0.44 -8.76
N ILE A 136 -16.48 0.14 -9.27
CA ILE A 136 -16.23 -0.99 -10.17
C ILE A 136 -15.67 -2.19 -9.41
N LEU A 137 -14.80 -1.94 -8.43
CA LEU A 137 -14.05 -2.97 -7.73
C LEU A 137 -14.79 -3.47 -6.48
N ASP A 138 -14.49 -4.70 -6.05
CA ASP A 138 -15.01 -5.24 -4.79
C ASP A 138 -14.23 -4.69 -3.59
N ILE A 139 -14.65 -3.51 -3.14
CA ILE A 139 -13.95 -2.75 -2.11
C ILE A 139 -13.92 -3.48 -0.77
N ASP A 140 -15.02 -4.14 -0.42
CA ASP A 140 -15.13 -4.84 0.85
C ASP A 140 -14.16 -6.02 0.91
N GLU A 141 -14.09 -6.82 -0.16
CA GLU A 141 -13.16 -7.94 -0.24
C GLU A 141 -11.70 -7.47 -0.17
N ILE A 142 -11.35 -6.42 -0.93
CA ILE A 142 -9.99 -5.86 -0.94
C ILE A 142 -9.59 -5.36 0.45
N ILE A 143 -10.46 -4.60 1.11
CA ILE A 143 -10.18 -4.05 2.45
C ILE A 143 -10.02 -5.17 3.47
N ILE A 144 -10.91 -6.16 3.45
CA ILE A 144 -10.85 -7.31 4.37
C ILE A 144 -9.53 -8.04 4.22
N GLU A 145 -9.12 -8.33 2.99
CA GLU A 145 -7.91 -9.11 2.73
C GLU A 145 -6.66 -8.37 3.19
N VAL A 146 -6.48 -7.12 2.75
CA VAL A 146 -5.33 -6.27 3.13
C VAL A 146 -5.26 -6.07 4.64
N LYS A 147 -6.41 -5.79 5.27
CA LYS A 147 -6.50 -5.63 6.72
C LYS A 147 -6.14 -6.91 7.46
N SER A 148 -6.53 -8.08 6.94
CA SER A 148 -6.21 -9.37 7.57
C SER A 148 -4.69 -9.56 7.71
N PHE A 149 -3.90 -9.18 6.69
CA PHE A 149 -2.44 -9.24 6.74
C PHE A 149 -1.84 -8.17 7.63
N ARG A 150 -2.37 -6.93 7.55
CA ARG A 150 -1.94 -5.86 8.44
C ARG A 150 -2.13 -6.25 9.90
N ASP A 151 -3.29 -6.76 10.28
CA ASP A 151 -3.61 -7.08 11.68
C ASP A 151 -2.77 -8.27 12.21
N LYS A 152 -2.37 -9.20 11.32
CA LYS A 152 -1.54 -10.36 11.67
C LYS A 152 -0.06 -10.03 11.78
N PHE A 153 0.47 -9.19 10.89
CA PHE A 153 1.92 -9.08 10.67
C PHE A 153 2.50 -7.68 10.89
N CYS A 154 1.67 -6.63 10.91
CA CYS A 154 2.15 -5.30 11.18
C CYS A 154 2.57 -5.17 12.65
N LYS A 155 3.84 -4.82 12.87
CA LYS A 155 4.40 -4.60 14.21
C LYS A 155 4.31 -3.13 14.64
N VAL A 156 4.01 -2.24 13.70
CA VAL A 156 3.97 -0.79 13.92
C VAL A 156 2.50 -0.34 13.95
N SER A 157 1.99 -0.05 15.14
CA SER A 157 0.65 0.55 15.27
C SER A 157 0.65 1.99 14.76
N LEU A 158 -0.30 2.31 13.88
CA LEU A 158 -0.69 3.70 13.54
C LEU A 158 -1.65 4.30 14.57
N LYS A 159 -1.92 3.57 15.67
CA LYS A 159 -2.73 4.06 16.78
C LYS A 159 -2.04 5.28 17.40
N GLN A 160 -2.85 6.34 17.49
CA GLN A 160 -2.56 7.65 18.07
C GLN A 160 -1.99 7.56 19.48
#